data_AF-A0AA97L4P5-F1
#
_entry.id   AF-A0AA97L4P5-F1
#
_cell.length_a   1.000
_cell.length_b   1.000
_cell.length_c   1.000
_cell.angle_alpha   90.00
_cell.angle_beta   90.00
_cell.angle_gamma   90.00
#
_symmetry.space_group_name_H-M   'P 1'
#
loop_
_entity.id
_entity.type
_entity.pdbx_description
1 polymer ?
#
loop_
_entity_poly.entity_id
_entity_poly.type
_entity_poly.pdbx_seq_one_letter_code
_entity_poly.pdbx_strand_id
1 'polypeptide(L)'
;MAARVPAAASSRLLEGIGKWYYNAAGFNKLGLMRDDTLYEDEDVKEAIRRLPEDVRNERLFRLKRAIDLSMRHRILPKEEWVKYEEDKQYLQPYLKEVIRERLEKEWGKK
;
A
#
# COMPACT_ATOMS: atom_id res chain seq x y z
N MET A 1 -1.37 -11.06 39.88
CA MET A 1 -0.36 -10.11 39.36
C MET A 1 -0.18 -10.38 37.87
N ALA A 2 -0.90 -9.69 36.98
CA ALA A 2 -0.69 -9.83 35.55
C ALA A 2 0.64 -9.14 35.18
N ALA A 3 1.63 -9.90 34.77
CA ALA A 3 2.91 -9.36 34.30
C ALA A 3 2.62 -8.44 33.10
N ARG A 4 2.96 -7.16 33.22
CA ARG A 4 2.92 -6.23 32.08
C ARG A 4 3.98 -6.68 31.09
N VAL A 5 3.55 -7.32 30.00
CA VAL A 5 4.44 -7.64 28.89
C VAL A 5 5.04 -6.31 28.39
N PRO A 6 6.37 -6.17 28.29
CA PRO A 6 6.97 -4.95 27.81
C PRO A 6 6.50 -4.68 26.37
N ALA A 7 6.05 -3.46 26.09
CA ALA A 7 5.50 -3.07 24.78
C ALA A 7 6.44 -3.37 23.59
N ALA A 8 7.74 -3.52 23.84
CA ALA A 8 8.73 -3.93 22.84
C ALA A 8 8.55 -5.38 22.36
N ALA A 9 8.14 -6.31 23.23
CA ALA A 9 7.92 -7.70 22.87
C ALA A 9 6.61 -7.90 22.09
N SER A 10 5.56 -7.14 22.43
CA SER A 10 4.30 -7.14 21.68
C SER A 10 4.46 -6.50 20.30
N SER A 11 5.29 -5.45 20.17
CA SER A 11 5.59 -4.81 18.86
C SER A 11 6.21 -5.78 17.85
N ARG A 12 7.21 -6.58 18.25
CA ARG A 12 7.86 -7.57 17.37
C ARG A 12 6.93 -8.70 16.94
N LEU A 13 6.04 -9.13 17.84
CA LEU A 13 5.03 -10.14 17.53
C LEU A 13 4.03 -9.61 16.48
N LEU A 14 3.58 -8.37 16.64
CA LEU A 14 2.69 -7.70 15.68
C LEU A 14 3.35 -7.53 14.32
N GLU A 15 4.64 -7.16 14.28
CA GLU A 15 5.41 -7.07 13.04
C GLU A 15 5.53 -8.42 12.34
N GLY A 16 5.77 -9.51 13.08
CA GLY A 16 5.80 -10.87 12.53
C GLY A 16 4.47 -11.29 11.91
N ILE A 17 3.34 -11.00 12.58
CA ILE A 17 1.99 -11.25 12.04
C ILE A 17 1.73 -10.39 10.80
N GLY A 18 2.12 -9.11 10.83
CA GLY A 18 2.00 -8.19 9.71
C GLY A 18 2.75 -8.67 8.47
N LYS A 19 4.01 -9.11 8.63
CA LYS A 19 4.83 -9.68 7.55
C LYS A 19 4.23 -10.98 7.01
N TRP A 20 3.68 -11.84 7.87
CA TRP A 20 2.97 -13.04 7.43
C TRP A 20 1.75 -12.69 6.56
N TYR A 21 0.89 -11.78 7.04
CA TYR A 21 -0.31 -11.37 6.33
C TYR A 21 -0.01 -10.69 4.99
N TYR A 22 1.03 -9.85 4.95
CA TYR A 22 1.52 -9.24 3.71
C TYR A 22 1.83 -10.27 2.63
N ASN A 23 2.54 -11.35 2.99
CA ASN A 23 2.87 -12.43 2.04
C ASN A 23 1.65 -13.29 1.68
N ALA A 24 0.68 -13.41 2.58
CA ALA A 24 -0.57 -14.13 2.33
C ALA A 24 -1.49 -13.39 1.34
N ALA A 25 -1.46 -12.05 1.32
CA ALA A 25 -2.29 -11.22 0.45
C ALA A 25 -2.00 -11.41 -1.07
N GLY A 26 -0.78 -11.86 -1.43
CA GLY A 26 -0.47 -12.34 -2.77
C GLY A 26 -0.20 -11.29 -3.85
N PHE A 27 -0.44 -10.00 -3.58
CA PHE A 27 -0.13 -8.91 -4.52
C PHE A 27 1.38 -8.79 -4.80
N ASN A 28 2.22 -9.18 -3.84
CA ASN A 28 3.67 -9.25 -3.99
C ASN A 28 4.11 -10.20 -5.12
N LYS A 29 3.35 -11.29 -5.36
CA LYS A 29 3.61 -12.26 -6.45
C LYS A 29 3.33 -11.70 -7.84
N LEU A 30 2.54 -10.63 -7.93
CA LEU A 30 2.26 -9.88 -9.15
C LEU A 30 3.17 -8.66 -9.31
N GLY A 31 4.06 -8.42 -8.34
CA GLY A 31 4.97 -7.28 -8.35
C GLY A 31 4.28 -5.94 -8.09
N LEU A 32 3.13 -5.97 -7.41
CA LEU A 32 2.43 -4.78 -6.94
C LEU A 32 3.01 -4.31 -5.61
N MET A 33 2.95 -3.01 -5.37
CA MET A 33 3.16 -2.40 -4.05
C MET A 33 1.83 -2.31 -3.32
N ARG A 34 1.83 -2.17 -1.99
CA ARG A 34 0.58 -2.10 -1.22
C ARG A 34 -0.33 -0.97 -1.68
N ASP A 35 0.23 0.21 -1.95
CA ASP A 35 -0.53 1.38 -2.37
C ASP A 35 -1.15 1.23 -3.79
N ASP A 36 -0.76 0.22 -4.58
CA ASP A 36 -1.45 -0.13 -5.85
C ASP A 36 -2.80 -0.80 -5.62
N THR A 37 -2.97 -1.47 -4.48
CA THR A 37 -4.13 -2.32 -4.17
C THR A 37 -5.28 -1.58 -3.50
N LEU A 38 -5.11 -0.28 -3.25
CA LEU A 38 -6.15 0.57 -2.68
C LEU A 38 -7.30 0.75 -3.68
N TYR A 39 -8.53 0.76 -3.16
CA TYR A 39 -9.70 1.10 -3.95
C TYR A 39 -9.66 2.59 -4.35
N GLU A 40 -9.74 2.88 -5.65
CA GLU A 40 -9.65 4.24 -6.19
C GLU A 40 -10.99 5.01 -6.05
N ASP A 41 -11.27 5.49 -4.85
CA ASP A 41 -12.32 6.49 -4.60
C ASP A 41 -11.88 7.91 -5.03
N GLU A 42 -12.72 8.91 -4.82
CA GLU A 42 -12.42 10.29 -5.23
C GLU A 42 -11.19 10.89 -4.54
N ASP A 43 -10.93 10.53 -3.27
CA ASP A 43 -9.74 11.01 -2.56
C ASP A 43 -8.47 10.35 -3.08
N VAL A 44 -8.53 9.03 -3.34
CA VAL A 44 -7.41 8.26 -3.90
C VAL A 44 -7.10 8.72 -5.31
N LYS A 45 -8.10 9.00 -6.15
CA LYS A 45 -7.91 9.57 -7.49
C LYS A 45 -7.21 10.92 -7.42
N GLU A 46 -7.63 11.81 -6.52
CA GLU A 46 -6.99 13.11 -6.33
C GLU A 46 -5.55 12.96 -5.81
N ALA A 47 -5.31 12.02 -4.89
CA ALA A 47 -3.96 11.72 -4.40
C ALA A 47 -3.05 11.20 -5.53
N ILE A 48 -3.56 10.32 -6.41
CA ILE A 48 -2.82 9.83 -7.59
C ILE A 48 -2.54 10.97 -8.57
N ARG A 49 -3.48 11.91 -8.74
CA ARG A 49 -3.29 13.08 -9.61
C ARG A 49 -2.14 13.97 -9.14
N ARG A 50 -1.93 14.08 -7.82
CA ARG A 50 -0.86 14.87 -7.18
C ARG A 50 0.51 14.19 -7.22
N LEU A 51 0.59 12.90 -7.55
CA LEU A 51 1.87 12.19 -7.63
C LEU A 51 2.79 12.81 -8.71
N PRO A 52 4.11 12.81 -8.47
CA PRO A 52 5.11 13.04 -9.51
C PRO A 52 4.89 12.12 -10.71
N GLU A 53 5.18 12.62 -11.91
CA GLU A 53 4.87 11.91 -13.15
C GLU A 53 5.65 10.59 -13.29
N ASP A 54 6.92 10.57 -12.89
CA ASP A 54 7.77 9.39 -12.82
C ASP A 54 7.17 8.30 -11.93
N VAL A 55 6.79 8.65 -10.70
CA VAL A 55 6.18 7.71 -9.74
C VAL A 55 4.84 7.18 -10.26
N ARG A 56 4.04 8.05 -10.88
CA ARG A 56 2.76 7.66 -11.49
C ARG A 56 2.97 6.71 -12.66
N ASN A 57 3.99 6.93 -13.50
CA ASN A 57 4.33 6.05 -14.61
C ASN A 57 4.82 4.68 -14.13
N GLU A 58 5.66 4.64 -13.09
CA GLU A 58 6.08 3.39 -12.44
C GLU A 58 4.90 2.60 -11.87
N ARG A 59 3.93 3.29 -11.25
CA ARG A 59 2.66 2.69 -10.81
C ARG A 59 1.90 2.06 -11.98
N LEU A 60 1.71 2.82 -13.05
CA LEU A 60 0.99 2.33 -14.24
C LEU A 60 1.68 1.12 -14.87
N PHE A 61 3.02 1.10 -14.90
CA PHE A 61 3.78 -0.05 -15.36
C PHE A 61 3.51 -1.30 -14.51
N ARG A 62 3.58 -1.18 -13.17
CA ARG A 62 3.28 -2.27 -12.23
C ARG A 62 1.86 -2.80 -12.43
N LEU A 63 0.87 -1.93 -12.55
CA LEU A 63 -0.53 -2.31 -12.78
C LEU A 63 -0.71 -3.05 -14.11
N LYS A 64 -0.14 -2.55 -15.21
CA LYS A 64 -0.18 -3.22 -16.52
C LYS A 64 0.44 -4.62 -16.47
N ARG A 65 1.60 -4.75 -15.81
CA ARG A 65 2.27 -6.04 -15.60
C ARG A 65 1.39 -7.00 -14.79
N ALA A 66 0.78 -6.53 -13.70
CA ALA A 66 -0.09 -7.36 -12.88
C ALA A 66 -1.33 -7.83 -13.64
N ILE A 67 -1.94 -6.96 -14.45
CA ILE A 67 -3.07 -7.33 -15.33
C ILE A 67 -2.63 -8.41 -16.33
N ASP A 68 -1.49 -8.24 -17.02
CA ASP A 68 -0.99 -9.22 -17.99
C ASP A 68 -0.72 -10.60 -17.34
N LEU A 69 -0.11 -10.61 -16.16
CA LEU A 69 0.13 -11.83 -15.38
C LEU A 69 -1.18 -12.50 -14.96
N SER A 70 -2.15 -11.71 -14.49
CA SER A 70 -3.47 -12.18 -14.09
C SER A 70 -4.22 -12.82 -15.26
N MET A 71 -4.21 -12.16 -16.43
CA MET A 71 -4.82 -12.67 -17.66
C MET A 71 -4.22 -14.01 -18.11
N ARG A 72 -2.92 -14.21 -17.88
CA ARG A 72 -2.21 -15.44 -18.24
C ARG A 72 -2.26 -16.51 -17.14
N HIS A 73 -2.87 -16.20 -15.99
CA HIS A 73 -2.81 -17.02 -14.78
C HIS A 73 -1.37 -17.40 -14.39
N ARG A 74 -0.43 -16.46 -14.54
CA ARG A 74 0.98 -16.63 -14.18
C ARG A 74 1.34 -15.70 -13.02
N ILE A 75 2.44 -16.03 -12.35
CA ILE A 75 3.04 -15.23 -11.28
C ILE A 75 4.46 -14.83 -11.69
N LEU A 76 5.01 -13.80 -11.06
CA LEU A 76 6.42 -13.44 -11.24
C LEU A 76 7.35 -14.52 -10.68
N PRO A 77 8.58 -14.63 -11.21
CA PRO A 77 9.67 -15.34 -10.54
C PRO A 77 9.83 -14.85 -9.09
N LYS A 78 10.23 -15.74 -8.18
CA LYS A 78 10.24 -15.47 -6.74
C LYS A 78 11.22 -14.35 -6.37
N GLU A 79 12.27 -14.20 -7.15
CA GLU A 79 13.32 -13.20 -7.02
C GLU A 79 12.81 -11.78 -7.31
N GLU A 80 11.74 -11.66 -8.11
CA GLU A 80 11.11 -10.38 -8.49
C GLU A 80 9.93 -9.99 -7.58
N TRP A 81 9.63 -10.78 -6.55
CA TRP A 81 8.54 -10.47 -5.63
C TRP A 81 8.91 -9.28 -4.75
N VAL A 82 7.96 -8.35 -4.58
CA VAL A 82 8.15 -7.19 -3.71
C VAL A 82 8.29 -7.67 -2.27
N LYS A 83 9.43 -7.37 -1.64
CA LYS A 83 9.68 -7.71 -0.24
C LYS A 83 8.95 -6.75 0.68
N TYR A 84 8.53 -7.25 1.85
CA TYR A 84 7.85 -6.45 2.88
C TYR A 84 8.66 -5.22 3.30
N GLU A 85 9.99 -5.35 3.38
CA GLU A 85 10.89 -4.27 3.78
C GLU A 85 11.13 -3.22 2.67
N GLU A 86 10.91 -3.60 1.40
CA GLU A 86 11.14 -2.76 0.23
C GLU A 86 9.86 -2.00 -0.21
N ASP A 87 8.69 -2.38 0.32
CA ASP A 87 7.40 -1.80 -0.04
C ASP A 87 7.25 -0.38 0.51
N LYS A 88 7.36 0.61 -0.39
CA LYS A 88 7.27 2.04 -0.05
C LYS A 88 5.83 2.51 -0.11
N GLN A 89 5.41 3.23 0.93
CA GLN A 89 4.08 3.83 1.04
C GLN A 89 4.02 5.18 0.29
N TYR A 90 4.24 5.15 -1.03
CA TYR A 90 4.44 6.35 -1.84
C TYR A 90 3.17 7.22 -1.97
N LEU A 91 1.96 6.65 -1.86
CA LEU A 91 0.70 7.38 -2.01
C LEU A 91 0.20 7.94 -0.67
N GLN A 92 0.60 7.32 0.44
CA GLN A 92 0.08 7.64 1.77
C GLN A 92 0.25 9.11 2.19
N PRO A 93 1.37 9.81 1.91
CA PRO A 93 1.51 11.23 2.24
C PRO A 93 0.46 12.09 1.54
N TYR A 94 0.29 11.91 0.23
CA TYR A 94 -0.69 12.65 -0.57
C TYR A 94 -2.13 12.35 -0.16
N LEU A 95 -2.44 11.09 0.11
CA LEU A 95 -3.78 10.68 0.54
C LEU A 95 -4.16 11.30 1.89
N LYS A 96 -3.22 11.37 2.85
CA LYS A 96 -3.45 12.04 4.14
C LYS A 96 -3.73 13.52 3.97
N GLU A 97 -3.04 14.19 3.04
CA GLU A 97 -3.29 15.61 2.75
C GLU A 97 -4.67 15.83 2.15
N VAL A 98 -5.07 15.03 1.16
CA VAL A 98 -6.40 15.12 0.53
C VAL A 98 -7.52 14.90 1.54
N ILE A 99 -7.40 13.87 2.39
CA ILE A 99 -8.39 13.58 3.44
C ILE A 99 -8.45 14.74 4.44
N ARG A 100 -7.30 15.30 4.84
CA ARG A 100 -7.24 16.46 5.75
C ARG A 100 -7.95 17.66 5.16
N GLU A 101 -7.66 18.02 3.90
CA GLU A 101 -8.32 19.13 3.21
C GLU A 101 -9.85 18.93 3.09
N ARG A 102 -10.31 17.69 2.85
CA ARG A 102 -11.74 17.38 2.81
C ARG A 102 -12.40 17.60 4.17
N LEU A 103 -11.80 17.08 5.24
CA LEU A 103 -12.31 17.23 6.60
C LEU A 103 -12.33 18.70 7.06
N GLU A 104 -11.32 19.49 6.68
CA GLU A 104 -11.29 20.94 6.95
C GLU A 104 -12.45 21.67 6.24
N LYS A 105 -12.74 21.32 4.98
CA LYS A 105 -13.88 21.88 4.23
C LYS A 105 -15.22 21.49 4.85
N GLU A 106 -15.34 20.28 5.41
CA GLU A 106 -16.55 19.84 6.11
C GLU A 106 -16.72 20.56 7.45
N TRP A 107 -15.62 20.81 8.17
CA TRP A 107 -15.65 21.57 9.41
C TRP A 107 -16.11 23.01 9.18
N GLY A 108 -15.60 23.69 8.15
CA GLY A 108 -16.00 25.08 7.84
C GLY A 108 -17.46 25.26 7.38
N LYS A 109 -18.19 24.16 7.14
CA LYS A 109 -19.63 24.18 6.85
C LYS A 109 -20.50 24.11 8.11
N LYS A 110 -19.91 23.80 9.28
CA LYS A 110 -20.57 23.88 10.58
C LYS A 110 -20.38 25.27 11.18
#